data_AF-A0A108TD07-F1
#
_entry.id   AF-A0A108TD07-F1
#
_cell.length_a   1.000
_cell.length_b   1.000
_cell.length_c   1.000
_cell.angle_alpha   90.00
_cell.angle_beta   90.00
_cell.angle_gamma   90.00
#
_symmetry.space_group_name_H-M   'P 1'
#
loop_
_entity.id
_entity.type
_entity.pdbx_description
1 polymer ?
#
loop_
_entity_poly.entity_id
_entity_poly.type
_entity_poly.pdbx_seq_one_letter_code
_entity_poly.pdbx_strand_id
1 'polypeptide(L)'
;MRGEAVTVDNIGKTVTGGFEKVANGVNDYMRSDKPRTFLQKLGDALVMVVGLFLKICLVIFAIICSPLLFVFGVVFVALLFAAVMVAIGGGAALISMFPTFNVVLPASPLSAIVMYIAGILVVGIPLVSLVWMIFSQIFKWQPMVSGLKWTLVILWIVSACVFGICFAMQGATFPILGVLV
;
A
#
# COMPACT_ATOMS: atom_id res chain seq x y z
N MET A 1 -67.67 -22.37 -39.72
CA MET A 1 -67.31 -23.34 -38.66
C MET A 1 -68.01 -24.65 -39.00
N ARG A 2 -67.27 -25.71 -39.32
CA ARG A 2 -67.86 -27.03 -39.63
C ARG A 2 -68.31 -27.65 -38.31
N GLY A 3 -69.61 -27.78 -38.12
CA GLY A 3 -70.21 -28.44 -36.97
C GLY A 3 -70.02 -29.94 -37.10
N GLU A 4 -69.10 -30.49 -36.31
CA GLU A 4 -69.05 -31.92 -36.01
C GLU A 4 -69.64 -32.16 -34.63
N ALA A 5 -70.37 -33.28 -34.50
CA ALA A 5 -70.98 -33.67 -33.24
C ALA A 5 -69.89 -33.94 -32.19
N VAL A 6 -70.07 -33.36 -31.00
CA VAL A 6 -69.16 -33.52 -29.85
C VAL A 6 -69.39 -34.90 -29.24
N THR A 7 -68.62 -35.89 -29.70
CA THR A 7 -68.49 -37.21 -29.07
C THR A 7 -67.25 -37.26 -28.19
N VAL A 8 -67.24 -38.12 -27.17
CA VAL A 8 -66.14 -38.28 -26.21
C VAL A 8 -64.77 -38.53 -26.88
N ASP A 9 -64.77 -39.15 -28.08
CA ASP A 9 -63.57 -39.36 -28.90
C ASP A 9 -62.96 -38.06 -29.47
N ASN A 10 -63.79 -37.08 -29.86
CA ASN A 10 -63.32 -35.80 -30.42
C ASN A 10 -62.70 -34.89 -29.35
N ILE A 11 -63.18 -34.98 -28.11
CA ILE A 11 -62.57 -34.29 -26.95
C ILE A 11 -61.22 -34.94 -26.63
N GLY A 12 -61.15 -36.28 -26.59
CA GLY A 12 -59.90 -37.00 -26.33
C GLY A 12 -58.79 -36.64 -27.33
N LYS A 13 -59.12 -36.59 -28.62
CA LYS A 13 -58.16 -36.30 -29.70
C LYS A 13 -57.65 -34.85 -29.74
N THR A 14 -58.48 -33.90 -29.31
CA THR A 14 -58.10 -32.47 -29.24
C THR A 14 -57.19 -32.20 -28.04
N VAL A 15 -57.42 -32.88 -26.92
CA VAL A 15 -56.66 -32.66 -25.67
C VAL A 15 -55.32 -33.39 -25.75
N THR A 16 -55.25 -34.64 -26.21
CA THR A 16 -53.97 -35.35 -26.39
C THR A 16 -53.11 -34.75 -27.49
N GLY A 17 -53.71 -34.35 -28.63
CA GLY A 17 -52.99 -33.64 -29.68
C GLY A 17 -52.47 -32.26 -29.26
N GLY A 18 -53.16 -31.58 -28.33
CA GLY A 18 -52.69 -30.33 -27.73
C GLY A 18 -51.47 -30.52 -26.82
N PHE A 19 -51.51 -31.52 -25.93
CA PHE A 19 -50.39 -31.84 -25.04
C PHE A 19 -49.16 -32.36 -25.79
N GLU A 20 -49.34 -33.17 -26.84
CA GLU A 20 -48.24 -33.70 -27.62
C GLU A 20 -47.58 -32.62 -28.49
N LYS A 21 -48.35 -31.63 -28.97
CA LYS A 21 -47.82 -30.48 -29.71
C LYS A 21 -47.10 -29.48 -28.80
N VAL A 22 -47.54 -29.32 -27.55
CA VAL A 22 -46.86 -28.52 -26.53
C VAL A 22 -45.61 -29.23 -25.99
N ALA A 23 -45.66 -30.55 -25.77
CA ALA A 23 -44.51 -31.33 -25.34
C ALA A 23 -43.42 -31.39 -26.43
N ASN A 24 -43.80 -31.58 -27.69
CA ASN A 24 -42.86 -31.52 -28.82
C ASN A 24 -42.33 -30.09 -29.04
N GLY A 25 -43.14 -29.05 -28.86
CA GLY A 25 -42.69 -27.64 -28.92
C GLY A 25 -41.72 -27.26 -27.79
N VAL A 26 -41.93 -27.77 -26.57
CA VAL A 26 -41.02 -27.57 -25.44
C VAL A 26 -39.74 -28.39 -25.61
N ASN A 27 -39.85 -29.61 -26.13
CA ASN A 27 -38.71 -30.46 -26.43
C ASN A 27 -37.84 -29.88 -27.56
N ASP A 28 -38.41 -29.24 -28.59
CA ASP A 28 -37.64 -28.50 -29.61
C ASP A 28 -37.04 -27.19 -29.08
N TYR A 29 -37.60 -26.57 -28.04
CA TYR A 29 -36.98 -25.42 -27.37
C TYR A 29 -35.84 -25.81 -26.42
N MET A 30 -35.91 -26.99 -25.79
CA MET A 30 -34.83 -27.55 -24.96
C MET A 30 -33.75 -28.27 -25.78
N ARG A 31 -34.12 -28.82 -26.94
CA ARG A 31 -33.25 -29.54 -27.88
C ARG A 31 -32.85 -28.69 -29.08
N SER A 32 -33.23 -27.41 -29.10
CA SER A 32 -32.52 -26.41 -29.89
C SER A 32 -31.14 -26.30 -29.26
N ASP A 33 -30.15 -26.87 -29.94
CA ASP A 33 -28.78 -26.36 -29.97
C ASP A 33 -28.86 -24.89 -30.40
N LYS A 34 -29.36 -24.04 -29.50
CA LYS A 34 -29.41 -22.60 -29.67
C LYS A 34 -27.96 -22.25 -29.90
N PRO A 35 -27.58 -21.77 -31.09
CA PRO A 35 -26.19 -21.47 -31.35
C PRO A 35 -25.82 -20.47 -30.27
N ARG A 36 -24.95 -20.88 -29.32
CA ARG A 36 -24.40 -19.98 -28.29
C ARG A 36 -24.16 -18.69 -29.03
N THR A 37 -24.92 -17.65 -28.69
CA THR A 37 -25.02 -16.47 -29.55
C THR A 37 -23.60 -16.04 -29.86
N PHE A 38 -23.29 -15.63 -31.09
CA PHE A 38 -21.92 -15.29 -31.46
C PHE A 38 -21.22 -14.39 -30.43
N LEU A 39 -21.99 -13.53 -29.75
CA LEU A 39 -21.57 -12.73 -28.60
C LEU A 39 -21.20 -13.52 -27.33
N GLN A 40 -21.91 -14.61 -26.98
CA GLN A 40 -21.53 -15.51 -25.90
C GLN A 40 -20.27 -16.32 -26.23
N LYS A 41 -20.10 -16.80 -27.46
CA LYS A 41 -18.86 -17.46 -27.89
C LYS A 41 -17.67 -16.49 -27.94
N LEU A 42 -17.89 -15.26 -28.42
CA LEU A 42 -16.90 -14.18 -28.39
C LEU A 42 -16.58 -13.74 -26.96
N GLY A 43 -17.58 -13.69 -26.09
CA GLY A 43 -17.43 -13.37 -24.66
C GLY A 43 -16.63 -14.44 -23.92
N ASP A 44 -16.95 -15.71 -24.10
CA ASP A 44 -16.17 -16.82 -23.52
C ASP A 44 -14.72 -16.81 -24.04
N ALA A 45 -14.52 -16.57 -25.34
CA ALA A 45 -13.20 -16.45 -25.92
C ALA A 45 -12.43 -15.23 -25.39
N LEU A 46 -13.08 -14.08 -25.26
CA LEU A 46 -12.48 -12.87 -24.68
C LEU A 46 -12.12 -13.07 -23.22
N VAL A 47 -12.99 -13.65 -22.39
CA VAL A 47 -12.69 -13.92 -20.98
C VAL A 47 -11.55 -14.93 -20.85
N MET A 48 -11.49 -15.93 -21.72
CA MET A 48 -10.39 -16.89 -21.73
C MET A 48 -9.06 -16.22 -22.14
N VAL A 49 -9.06 -15.38 -23.17
CA VAL A 49 -7.86 -14.66 -23.65
C VAL A 49 -7.41 -13.60 -22.64
N VAL A 50 -8.34 -12.81 -22.10
CA VAL A 50 -8.08 -11.80 -21.08
C VAL A 50 -7.61 -12.46 -19.79
N GLY A 51 -8.25 -13.56 -19.36
CA GLY A 51 -7.83 -14.32 -18.18
C GLY A 51 -6.43 -14.92 -18.34
N LEU A 52 -6.09 -15.42 -19.53
CA LEU A 52 -4.76 -15.95 -19.83
C LEU A 52 -3.71 -14.82 -19.88
N PHE A 53 -4.03 -13.70 -20.53
CA PHE A 53 -3.18 -12.52 -20.57
C PHE A 53 -2.92 -11.97 -19.16
N LEU A 54 -3.97 -11.81 -18.35
CA LEU A 54 -3.90 -11.31 -16.99
C LEU A 54 -3.10 -12.28 -16.10
N LYS A 55 -3.27 -13.60 -16.26
CA LYS A 55 -2.46 -14.62 -15.56
C LYS A 55 -0.98 -14.49 -15.90
N ILE A 56 -0.62 -14.36 -17.17
CA ILE A 56 0.77 -14.21 -17.60
C ILE A 56 1.36 -12.89 -17.08
N CYS A 57 0.62 -11.78 -17.19
CA CYS A 57 1.02 -10.50 -16.65
C CYS A 57 1.24 -10.54 -15.13
N LEU A 58 0.36 -11.18 -14.37
CA LEU A 58 0.51 -11.33 -12.92
C LEU A 58 1.72 -12.20 -12.56
N VAL A 59 2.00 -13.27 -13.31
CA VAL A 59 3.18 -14.11 -13.06
C VAL A 59 4.47 -13.32 -13.31
N ILE A 60 4.55 -12.56 -14.42
CA ILE A 60 5.71 -11.71 -14.72
C ILE A 60 5.86 -10.62 -13.65
N PHE A 61 4.75 -9.96 -13.28
CA PHE A 61 4.74 -8.95 -12.23
C PHE A 61 5.19 -9.53 -10.89
N ALA A 62 4.72 -10.73 -10.52
CA ALA A 62 5.13 -11.40 -9.31
C ALA A 62 6.63 -11.76 -9.32
N ILE A 63 7.18 -12.20 -10.45
CA ILE A 63 8.61 -12.51 -10.58
C ILE A 63 9.47 -11.25 -10.43
N ILE A 64 9.07 -10.13 -11.04
CA ILE A 64 9.82 -8.86 -10.98
C ILE A 64 9.64 -8.19 -9.60
N CYS A 65 8.45 -8.27 -9.03
CA CYS A 65 8.13 -7.67 -7.74
C CYS A 65 8.59 -8.54 -6.56
N SER A 66 8.82 -9.84 -6.75
CA SER A 66 9.27 -10.75 -5.69
C SER A 66 10.61 -10.35 -5.07
N PRO A 67 11.67 -9.99 -5.82
CA PRO A 67 12.90 -9.45 -5.24
C PRO A 67 12.67 -8.19 -4.40
N LEU A 68 11.83 -7.27 -4.90
CA LEU A 68 11.50 -6.05 -4.18
C LEU A 68 10.73 -6.35 -2.89
N LEU A 69 9.68 -7.17 -2.96
CA LEU A 69 8.89 -7.60 -1.80
C LEU A 69 9.74 -8.39 -0.79
N PHE A 70 10.72 -9.16 -1.26
CA PHE A 70 11.66 -9.85 -0.38
C PHE A 70 12.56 -8.87 0.38
N VAL A 71 13.16 -7.89 -0.31
CA VAL A 71 13.96 -6.83 0.34
C VAL A 71 13.09 -6.02 1.32
N PHE A 72 11.89 -5.62 0.91
CA PHE A 72 10.94 -4.93 1.79
C PHE A 72 10.57 -5.80 3.00
N GLY A 73 10.33 -7.10 2.81
CA GLY A 73 10.05 -8.04 3.88
C GLY A 73 11.19 -8.16 4.88
N VAL A 74 12.44 -8.29 4.42
CA VAL A 74 13.62 -8.35 5.28
C VAL A 74 13.80 -7.04 6.05
N VAL A 75 13.69 -5.89 5.39
CA VAL A 75 13.78 -4.57 6.04
C VAL A 75 12.66 -4.40 7.06
N PHE A 76 11.44 -4.81 6.73
CA PHE A 76 10.29 -4.73 7.62
C PHE A 76 10.48 -5.61 8.87
N VAL A 77 10.96 -6.84 8.72
CA VAL A 77 11.27 -7.73 9.84
C VAL A 77 12.38 -7.14 10.72
N ALA A 78 13.44 -6.58 10.12
CA ALA A 78 14.51 -5.91 10.87
C ALA A 78 14.00 -4.70 11.65
N LEU A 79 13.15 -3.87 11.05
CA LEU A 79 12.52 -2.73 11.69
C LEU A 79 11.53 -3.14 12.79
N LEU A 80 10.77 -4.21 12.59
CA LEU A 80 9.90 -4.78 13.63
C LEU A 80 10.73 -5.26 14.83
N PHE A 81 11.82 -5.97 14.57
CA PHE A 81 12.72 -6.41 15.64
C PHE A 81 13.31 -5.22 16.39
N ALA A 82 13.76 -4.19 15.66
CA ALA A 82 14.24 -2.97 16.25
C ALA A 82 13.17 -2.25 17.08
N ALA A 83 11.93 -2.17 16.59
CA ALA A 83 10.81 -1.56 17.30
C ALA A 83 10.44 -2.31 18.57
N VAL A 84 10.43 -3.65 18.54
CA VAL A 84 10.18 -4.50 19.72
C VAL A 84 11.30 -4.33 20.76
N MET A 85 12.57 -4.31 20.32
CA MET A 85 13.71 -4.05 21.20
C MET A 85 13.62 -2.65 21.86
N VAL A 86 13.23 -1.62 21.10
CA VAL A 86 12.97 -0.28 21.64
C VAL A 86 11.81 -0.27 22.63
N ALA A 87 10.74 -1.01 22.34
CA ALA A 87 9.57 -1.06 23.20
C ALA A 87 9.84 -1.75 24.55
N ILE A 88 10.68 -2.78 24.57
CA ILE A 88 10.99 -3.56 25.78
C ILE A 88 12.18 -2.98 26.55
N GLY A 89 13.26 -2.59 25.87
CA GLY A 89 14.54 -2.19 26.48
C GLY A 89 14.90 -0.71 26.29
N GLY A 90 14.04 0.08 25.63
CA GLY A 90 14.36 1.45 25.23
C GLY A 90 15.43 1.53 24.13
N GLY A 91 15.78 2.75 23.71
CA GLY A 91 16.82 2.97 22.68
C GLY A 91 18.21 2.46 23.06
N ALA A 92 18.49 2.26 24.35
CA ALA A 92 19.77 1.72 24.83
C ALA A 92 20.00 0.26 24.40
N ALA A 93 18.94 -0.55 24.33
CA ALA A 93 19.01 -1.94 23.88
C ALA A 93 19.27 -2.08 22.37
N LEU A 94 18.94 -1.05 21.58
CA LEU A 94 19.37 -0.98 20.18
C LEU A 94 20.85 -0.63 20.06
N ILE A 95 21.32 0.34 20.86
CA ILE A 95 22.72 0.79 20.82
C ILE A 95 23.68 -0.34 21.24
N SER A 96 23.29 -1.18 22.21
CA SER A 96 24.10 -2.33 22.63
C SER A 96 24.24 -3.44 21.58
N MET A 97 23.36 -3.48 20.57
CA MET A 97 23.44 -4.42 19.44
C MET A 97 24.48 -3.97 18.39
N PHE A 98 24.94 -2.71 18.47
CA PHE A 98 26.00 -2.14 17.64
C PHE A 98 27.21 -1.70 18.51
N PRO A 99 28.04 -2.66 18.97
CA PRO A 99 29.12 -2.41 19.95
C PRO A 99 30.23 -1.45 19.49
N THR A 100 30.22 -1.03 18.23
CA THR A 100 31.13 -0.03 17.66
C THR A 100 30.73 1.43 17.94
N PHE A 101 29.54 1.69 18.51
CA PHE A 101 29.10 3.05 18.83
C PHE A 101 29.08 3.27 20.34
N ASN A 102 30.22 3.69 20.89
CA ASN A 102 30.28 4.24 22.24
C ASN A 102 29.61 5.63 22.26
N VAL A 103 28.27 5.65 22.37
CA VAL A 103 27.52 6.90 22.56
C VAL A 103 27.68 7.31 24.02
N VAL A 104 28.62 8.20 24.30
CA VAL A 104 28.72 8.86 25.60
C VAL A 104 27.51 9.77 25.76
N LEU A 105 26.54 9.32 26.54
CA LEU A 105 25.36 10.12 26.86
C LEU A 105 25.75 11.25 27.84
N PRO A 106 25.25 12.47 27.63
CA PRO A 106 25.43 13.60 28.53
C PRO A 106 25.04 13.26 29.97
N ALA A 107 25.72 13.88 30.94
CA ALA A 107 25.54 13.61 32.37
C ALA A 107 24.09 13.73 32.87
N SER A 108 23.24 14.49 32.16
CA SER A 108 21.80 14.49 32.41
C SER A 108 21.04 13.90 31.19
N PRO A 109 20.25 12.81 31.39
CA PRO A 109 19.45 12.20 30.33
C PRO A 109 18.48 13.18 29.66
N LEU A 110 17.96 14.14 30.41
CA LEU A 110 17.04 15.16 29.90
C LEU A 110 17.75 16.16 29.00
N SER A 111 18.94 16.67 29.37
CA SER A 111 19.72 17.55 28.49
C SER A 111 20.18 16.83 27.23
N ALA A 112 20.46 15.53 27.31
CA ALA A 112 20.79 14.71 26.15
C ALA A 112 19.66 14.67 25.14
N ILE A 113 18.46 14.28 25.58
CA ILE A 113 17.27 14.18 24.73
C ILE A 113 16.96 15.54 24.10
N VAL A 114 16.97 16.61 24.90
CA VAL A 114 16.71 17.98 24.43
C VAL A 114 17.76 18.42 23.40
N MET A 115 19.04 18.13 23.63
CA MET A 115 20.12 18.44 22.69
C MET A 115 19.97 17.67 21.37
N TYR A 116 19.63 16.38 21.40
CA TYR A 116 19.46 15.59 20.19
C TYR A 116 18.26 16.06 19.37
N ILE A 117 17.11 16.32 20.00
CA ILE A 117 15.92 16.83 19.31
C ILE A 117 16.23 18.21 18.71
N ALA A 118 16.83 19.11 19.49
CA ALA A 118 17.23 20.43 19.02
C ALA A 118 18.23 20.34 17.86
N GLY A 119 19.24 19.47 17.95
CA GLY A 119 20.23 19.24 16.90
C GLY A 119 19.61 18.70 15.61
N ILE A 120 18.68 17.74 15.72
CA ILE A 120 17.91 17.23 14.57
C ILE A 120 17.11 18.36 13.92
N LEU A 121 16.49 19.25 14.69
CA LEU A 121 15.74 20.38 14.13
C LEU A 121 16.65 21.42 13.46
N VAL A 122 17.81 21.71 14.06
CA VAL A 122 18.81 22.64 13.51
C VAL A 122 19.30 22.21 12.14
N VAL A 123 19.51 20.90 11.93
CA VAL A 123 19.97 20.33 10.66
C VAL A 123 18.80 19.97 9.73
N GLY A 124 17.73 19.42 10.29
CA GLY A 124 16.58 18.89 9.57
C GLY A 124 15.74 19.96 8.90
N ILE A 125 15.53 21.12 9.53
CA ILE A 125 14.75 22.21 8.92
C ILE A 125 15.43 22.75 7.65
N PRO A 126 16.75 23.06 7.64
CA PRO A 126 17.48 23.38 6.42
C PRO A 126 17.49 22.26 5.37
N LEU A 127 17.64 21.00 5.76
CA LEU A 127 17.61 19.89 4.80
C LEU A 127 16.23 19.74 4.14
N VAL A 128 15.15 19.79 4.93
CA VAL A 128 13.78 19.73 4.41
C VAL A 128 13.49 20.93 3.49
N SER A 129 13.98 22.12 3.83
CA SER A 129 13.79 23.30 2.97
C SER A 129 14.56 23.18 1.64
N LEU A 130 15.76 22.60 1.64
CA LEU A 130 16.52 22.30 0.42
C LEU A 130 15.84 21.24 -0.44
N VAL A 131 15.38 20.14 0.16
CA VAL A 131 14.63 19.10 -0.54
C VAL A 131 13.36 19.70 -1.13
N TRP A 132 12.61 20.46 -0.34
CA TRP A 132 11.41 21.15 -0.83
C TRP A 132 11.72 22.07 -2.00
N MET A 133 12.81 22.84 -1.95
CA MET A 133 13.25 23.70 -3.04
C MET A 133 13.48 22.90 -4.34
N ILE A 134 14.25 21.82 -4.29
CA ILE A 134 14.56 20.96 -5.45
C ILE A 134 13.28 20.34 -6.03
N PHE A 135 12.45 19.73 -5.18
CA PHE A 135 11.21 19.08 -5.62
C PHE A 135 10.17 20.09 -6.11
N SER A 136 10.12 21.30 -5.54
CA SER A 136 9.22 22.35 -6.02
C SER A 136 9.58 22.83 -7.42
N GLN A 137 10.87 22.81 -7.80
CA GLN A 137 11.31 23.15 -9.14
C GLN A 137 10.95 22.06 -10.16
N ILE A 138 11.11 20.79 -9.79
CA ILE A 138 10.85 19.64 -10.68
C ILE A 138 9.35 19.36 -10.84
N PHE A 139 8.59 19.38 -9.74
CA PHE A 139 7.20 18.93 -9.69
C PHE A 139 6.17 20.05 -9.57
N LYS A 140 6.60 21.33 -9.61
CA LYS A 140 5.73 22.52 -9.46
C LYS A 140 4.80 22.45 -8.24
N TRP A 141 5.30 21.96 -7.11
CA TRP A 141 4.52 21.88 -5.86
C TRP A 141 4.04 23.27 -5.42
N GLN A 142 2.83 23.32 -4.82
CA GLN A 142 2.25 24.55 -4.28
C GLN A 142 3.17 25.15 -3.22
N PRO A 143 3.40 26.47 -3.21
CA PRO A 143 4.29 27.11 -2.23
C PRO A 143 3.74 26.95 -0.81
N MET A 144 4.63 26.74 0.16
CA MET A 144 4.25 26.71 1.58
C MET A 144 3.56 28.02 1.98
N VAL A 145 2.48 27.89 2.75
CA VAL A 145 1.77 29.03 3.33
C VAL A 145 2.71 29.87 4.20
N SER A 146 2.57 31.20 4.16
CA SER A 146 3.49 32.13 4.84
C SER A 146 3.63 31.83 6.33
N GLY A 147 2.52 31.48 7.01
CA GLY A 147 2.53 31.12 8.43
C GLY A 147 3.43 29.91 8.75
N LEU A 148 3.46 28.90 7.87
CA LEU A 148 4.31 27.73 8.06
C LEU A 148 5.79 28.07 7.91
N LYS A 149 6.15 28.91 6.92
CA LYS A 149 7.53 29.35 6.72
C LYS A 149 8.08 30.05 7.96
N TRP A 150 7.32 31.00 8.50
CA TRP A 150 7.71 31.73 9.71
C TRP A 150 7.75 30.83 10.94
N THR A 151 6.81 29.90 11.07
CA THR A 151 6.83 28.89 12.15
C THR A 151 8.11 28.06 12.09
N LEU A 152 8.53 27.60 10.91
CA LEU A 152 9.76 26.83 10.72
C LEU A 152 11.01 27.65 11.05
N VAL A 153 11.05 28.93 10.67
CA VAL A 153 12.16 29.83 11.00
C VAL A 153 12.27 30.07 12.50
N ILE A 154 11.14 30.35 13.18
CA ILE A 154 11.12 30.55 14.64
C ILE A 154 11.55 29.26 15.34
N LEU A 155 11.01 28.12 14.92
CA LEU A 155 11.37 26.81 15.46
C LEU A 155 12.86 26.52 15.28
N TRP A 156 13.43 26.86 14.12
CA TRP A 156 14.85 26.69 13.85
C TRP A 156 15.73 27.55 14.75
N ILE A 157 15.38 28.83 14.95
CA ILE A 157 16.11 29.74 15.85
C ILE A 157 16.06 29.22 17.29
N VAL A 158 14.87 28.87 17.79
CA VAL A 158 14.71 28.33 19.15
C VAL A 158 15.52 27.04 19.31
N SER A 159 15.49 26.16 18.31
CA SER A 159 16.28 24.93 18.32
C SER A 159 17.78 25.21 18.34
N ALA A 160 18.27 26.19 17.58
CA ALA A 160 19.67 26.57 17.57
C ALA A 160 20.13 27.13 18.93
N CYS A 161 19.31 27.98 19.56
CA CYS A 161 19.58 28.50 20.90
C CYS A 161 19.59 27.39 21.95
N VAL A 162 18.58 26.52 21.96
CA VAL A 162 18.49 25.39 22.90
C VAL A 162 19.65 24.41 22.71
N PHE A 163 19.98 24.09 21.45
CA PHE A 163 21.13 23.26 21.13
C PHE A 163 22.42 23.89 21.65
N GLY A 164 22.65 25.18 21.37
CA GLY A 164 23.85 25.90 21.82
C GLY A 164 24.00 25.93 23.35
N ILE A 165 22.91 26.16 24.08
CA ILE A 165 22.90 26.15 25.56
C ILE A 165 23.22 24.75 26.07
N CYS A 166 22.51 23.72 25.59
CA CYS A 166 22.75 22.34 26.02
C CYS A 166 24.17 21.87 25.66
N PHE A 167 24.68 22.26 24.50
CA PHE A 167 26.03 21.95 24.04
C PHE A 167 27.09 22.62 24.93
N ALA A 168 26.92 23.90 25.26
CA ALA A 168 27.82 24.62 26.16
C ALA A 168 27.81 24.05 27.58
N MET A 169 26.64 23.69 28.11
CA MET A 169 26.49 23.04 29.42
C MET A 169 27.20 21.68 29.51
N GLN A 170 27.42 21.02 28.36
CA GLN A 170 28.13 19.75 28.25
C GLN A 170 29.62 19.93 27.92
N GLY A 171 30.15 21.15 28.10
CA GLY A 171 31.55 21.47 27.86
C GLY A 171 31.91 21.57 26.38
N ALA A 172 30.94 21.83 25.50
CA ALA A 172 31.13 21.87 24.04
C ALA A 172 31.74 20.59 23.47
N THR A 173 31.51 19.47 24.15
CA THR A 173 31.93 18.16 23.67
C THR A 173 30.81 17.58 22.84
N PHE A 174 31.09 17.33 21.56
CA PHE A 174 30.20 16.49 20.78
C PHE A 174 30.26 15.07 21.36
N PRO A 175 29.14 14.36 21.46
CA PRO A 175 29.18 12.93 21.70
C PRO A 175 30.02 12.30 20.58
N ILE A 176 31.23 11.89 20.92
CA ILE A 176 32.15 11.25 19.98
C ILE A 176 31.49 9.94 19.58
N LEU A 177 31.18 9.77 18.30
CA LEU A 177 31.00 8.44 17.73
C LEU A 177 32.38 7.78 17.84
N GLY A 178 32.59 6.99 18.89
CA GLY A 178 33.86 6.30 19.13
C GLY A 178 34.11 5.23 18.07
N VAL A 179 34.53 5.64 16.86
CA VAL A 179 34.94 4.76 15.75
C VAL A 179 36.43 4.41 15.84
N LEU A 180 37.07 4.62 16.99
CA LEU A 180 38.47 4.25 17.22
C LEU A 180 38.57 3.16 18.29
N VAL A 181 38.28 1.92 17.88
CA VAL A 181 39.10 0.71 18.13
C VAL A 181 38.99 -0.20 16.91
#